data_AF-A0AAW7M1L4-F1
#
_entry.id   AF-A0AAW7M1L4-F1
#
_cell.length_a   1.000
_cell.length_b   1.000
_cell.length_c   1.000
_cell.angle_alpha   90.00
_cell.angle_beta   90.00
_cell.angle_gamma   90.00
#
_symmetry.space_group_name_H-M   'P 1'
#
loop_
_entity.id
_entity.type
_entity.pdbx_description
1 polymer ?
#
loop_
_entity_poly.entity_id
_entity_poly.type
_entity_poly.pdbx_seq_one_letter_code
_entity_poly.pdbx_strand_id
1 'polypeptide(L)' 'MTFFLIIAFALIVVGRLLLRKSLNKLHNEYYRRADERGCAERYESFVRLYNSRDPRILEIAYLEAISCTKAA' A
#
# COMPACT_ATOMS: atom_id res chain seq x y z
N MET A 1 -29.78 -20.24 10.78
CA MET A 1 -28.66 -19.74 11.63
C MET A 1 -27.31 -19.95 10.94
N THR A 2 -26.99 -21.15 10.45
CA THR A 2 -25.74 -21.46 9.71
C THR A 2 -25.52 -20.64 8.45
N PHE A 3 -26.56 -20.43 7.63
CA PHE A 3 -26.48 -19.60 6.41
C PHE A 3 -26.05 -18.16 6.68
N PHE A 4 -26.56 -17.54 7.76
CA PHE A 4 -26.19 -16.18 8.13
C PHE A 4 -24.70 -16.07 8.51
N LEU A 5 -24.19 -17.06 9.25
CA LEU A 5 -22.78 -17.12 9.63
C LEU A 5 -21.86 -17.30 8.41
N ILE A 6 -22.26 -18.12 7.44
CA ILE A 6 -21.50 -18.33 6.18
C ILE A 6 -21.43 -17.03 5.37
N ILE A 7 -22.55 -16.32 5.24
CA ILE A 7 -22.60 -15.04 4.52
C ILE A 7 -21.73 -13.99 5.22
N ALA A 8 -21.84 -13.88 6.55
CA ALA A 8 -20.99 -12.96 7.33
C ALA A 8 -19.50 -13.29 7.18
N PHE A 9 -19.13 -14.57 7.22
CA PHE A 9 -17.76 -15.01 7.00
C PHE A 9 -17.26 -14.66 5.59
N ALA A 10 -18.07 -14.93 4.56
CA ALA A 10 -17.75 -14.59 3.17
C ALA A 10 -17.54 -13.09 3.00
N LEU A 11 -18.40 -12.25 3.58
CA LEU A 11 -18.27 -10.79 3.52
C LEU A 11 -16.98 -10.29 4.18
N ILE A 12 -16.62 -10.85 5.34
CA ILE A 12 -15.37 -10.47 6.04
C ILE A 12 -14.14 -10.86 5.21
N VAL A 13 -14.11 -12.09 4.67
CA VAL A 13 -12.99 -12.60 3.89
C VAL A 13 -12.83 -11.84 2.57
N VAL A 14 -13.92 -11.64 1.84
CA VAL A 14 -13.93 -10.90 0.58
C VAL A 14 -13.54 -9.44 0.82
N GLY A 15 -14.06 -8.80 1.86
CA GLY A 15 -13.69 -7.44 2.24
C GLY A 15 -12.18 -7.30 2.48
N ARG A 16 -11.58 -8.21 3.23
CA ARG A 16 -10.11 -8.22 3.46
C ARG A 16 -9.30 -8.47 2.19
N LEU A 17 -9.77 -9.37 1.33
CA LEU A 17 -9.13 -9.64 0.03
C LEU A 17 -9.14 -8.42 -0.89
N LEU A 18 -10.28 -7.74 -0.98
CA LEU A 18 -10.42 -6.52 -1.77
C LEU A 18 -9.51 -5.41 -1.23
N LEU A 19 -9.46 -5.23 0.09
CA LEU A 19 -8.60 -4.24 0.73
C LEU A 19 -7.12 -4.51 0.43
N ARG A 20 -6.68 -5.76 0.54
CA ARG A 20 -5.30 -6.17 0.24
C ARG A 20 -4.96 -5.97 -1.24
N LYS A 21 -5.89 -6.29 -2.14
CA LYS A 21 -5.69 -6.09 -3.58
C LYS A 21 -5.60 -4.59 -3.93
N SER A 22 -6.42 -3.75 -3.30
CA SER A 22 -6.38 -2.30 -3.46
C SER A 22 -5.05 -1.72 -2.97
N LEU A 23 -4.60 -2.11 -1.77
CA LEU A 23 -3.31 -1.72 -1.20
C LEU A 23 -2.13 -2.12 -2.09
N ASN A 24 -2.11 -3.36 -2.58
CA ASN A 24 -1.05 -3.82 -3.50
C ASN A 24 -1.04 -3.03 -4.80
N LYS A 25 -2.21 -2.70 -5.36
CA LYS A 25 -2.31 -1.88 -6.57
C LYS A 25 -1.75 -0.48 -6.32
N LEU A 26 -2.11 0.14 -5.19
CA LEU A 26 -1.63 1.47 -4.81
C LEU A 26 -0.11 1.48 -4.57
N HIS A 27 0.41 0.46 -3.89
CA HIS A 27 1.85 0.28 -3.68
C HIS A 27 2.61 0.17 -5.00
N ASN A 28 2.13 -0.67 -5.93
CA ASN A 28 2.77 -0.84 -7.22
C ASN A 28 2.75 0.45 -8.06
N GLU A 29 1.69 1.24 -7.95
CA GLU A 29 1.61 2.52 -8.65
C GLU A 29 2.58 3.56 -8.10
N TYR A 30 2.70 3.68 -6.77
CA TYR A 30 3.71 4.55 -6.15
C TYR A 30 5.13 4.07 -6.42
N TYR A 31 5.37 2.76 -6.39
CA TYR A 31 6.65 2.17 -6.76
C TYR A 31 7.05 2.57 -8.18
N ARG A 32 6.14 2.40 -9.17
CA ARG A 32 6.41 2.78 -10.56
C ARG A 32 6.72 4.28 -10.69
N ARG A 33 5.97 5.16 -10.02
CA ARG A 33 6.22 6.61 -10.04
C ARG A 33 7.52 7.01 -9.33
N ALA A 34 7.94 6.25 -8.32
CA ALA A 34 9.22 6.45 -7.65
C ALA A 34 10.37 5.97 -8.54
N ASP A 35 10.19 4.85 -9.24
CA ASP A 35 11.14 4.29 -10.21
C ASP A 35 11.38 5.23 -11.40
N GLU A 36 10.32 5.82 -11.95
CA GLU A 36 10.40 6.87 -12.97
C GLU A 36 11.24 8.09 -12.53
N ARG A 37 11.41 8.30 -11.23
CA ARG A 37 12.25 9.36 -10.65
C ARG A 37 13.60 8.88 -10.14
N GLY A 38 13.91 7.59 -10.23
CA GLY A 38 15.12 6.99 -9.66
C GLY A 38 15.10 6.86 -8.14
N CYS A 39 13.93 6.92 -7.50
CA CYS A 39 13.75 6.90 -6.04
C CYS A 39 13.15 5.58 -5.51
N ALA A 40 13.03 4.54 -6.35
CA ALA A 40 12.33 3.30 -6.01
C ALA A 40 12.86 2.61 -4.74
N GLU A 41 14.18 2.48 -4.62
CA GLU A 41 14.83 1.86 -3.46
C GLU A 41 14.54 2.62 -2.17
N ARG A 42 14.52 3.95 -2.25
CA ARG A 42 14.22 4.82 -1.11
C ARG A 42 12.75 4.71 -0.69
N TYR A 43 11.84 4.69 -1.66
CA TYR A 43 10.44 4.41 -1.41
C TYR A 43 10.23 3.07 -0.72
N GLU A 44 10.89 2.01 -1.20
CA GLU A 44 10.78 0.68 -0.60
C GLU A 44 11.33 0.66 0.85
N SER A 45 12.39 1.42 1.13
CA SER A 45 12.93 1.58 2.48
C SER A 45 11.90 2.19 3.45
N PHE A 46 11.20 3.25 3.04
CA PHE A 46 10.16 3.89 3.86
C PHE A 46 8.94 2.99 4.03
N VAL A 47 8.53 2.28 2.98
CA VAL A 47 7.44 1.30 3.03
C VAL A 47 7.72 0.20 4.06
N ARG A 48 8.95 -0.31 4.09
CA ARG A 48 9.38 -1.30 5.09
C ARG A 48 9.44 -0.70 6.50
N LEU A 49 9.97 0.51 6.64
CA LEU A 49 10.07 1.21 7.93
C LEU A 49 8.69 1.43 8.57
N TYR A 50 7.71 1.85 7.78
CA TYR A 50 6.37 2.16 8.29
C TYR A 50 5.45 0.94 8.39
N ASN A 51 5.89 -0.25 7.96
CA ASN A 51 5.11 -1.49 8.01
C ASN A 51 3.70 -1.32 7.38
N SER A 52 3.68 -0.87 6.12
CA SER A 52 2.50 -0.30 5.47
C SER A 52 1.35 -1.30 5.27
N ARG A 53 0.36 -1.26 6.15
CA ARG A 53 -0.97 -1.87 5.95
C ARG A 53 -2.07 -0.85 5.69
N ASP A 54 -1.73 0.43 5.70
CA ASP A 54 -2.65 1.56 5.49
C ASP A 54 -2.28 2.31 4.20
N PRO A 55 -3.25 2.65 3.33
CA PRO A 55 -2.98 3.43 2.12
C PRO A 55 -2.38 4.80 2.38
N ARG A 56 -2.69 5.47 3.51
CA ARG A 56 -2.12 6.79 3.86
C ARG A 56 -0.63 6.70 4.14
N ILE A 57 -0.20 5.59 4.75
CA ILE A 57 1.21 5.34 5.03
C ILE A 57 2.00 5.11 3.74
N LEU A 58 1.40 4.44 2.75
CA LEU A 58 1.98 4.29 1.41
C LEU A 58 2.16 5.64 0.70
N GLU A 59 1.18 6.54 0.85
CA GLU A 59 1.26 7.89 0.31
C GLU A 59 2.36 8.72 0.98
N ILE A 60 2.45 8.68 2.32
CA ILE A 60 3.51 9.38 3.07
C ILE A 60 4.89 8.87 2.67
N ALA A 61 5.08 7.54 2.59
CA ALA A 61 6.34 6.93 2.17
C ALA A 61 6.78 7.40 0.78
N TYR A 62 5.82 7.54 -0.15
CA TYR A 62 6.09 8.07 -1.48
C TYR A 62 6.46 9.56 -1.45
N LEU A 63 5.74 10.37 -0.67
CA LEU A 63 6.02 11.80 -0.53
C LEU A 63 7.41 12.06 0.08
N GLU A 64 7.83 11.26 1.06
CA GLU A 64 9.18 11.33 1.62
C GLU A 64 10.26 10.87 0.65
N ALA A 65 9.99 9.79 -0.10
CA ALA A 65 10.93 9.32 -1.11
C ALA A 65 11.22 10.39 -2.16
N ILE A 66 10.19 11.13 -2.62
CA ILE A 66 10.36 12.19 -3.62
C ILE A 66 10.90 13.50 -3.03
N SER A 67 10.63 13.81 -1.75
CA SER A 67 11.11 15.05 -1.12
C SER A 67 12.63 14.98 -0.92
N CYS A 68 13.15 13.83 -0.50
CA CYS A 68 14.59 13.64 -0.34
C CYS A 68 15.36 13.70 -1.67
N THR A 69 14.74 13.40 -2.81
CA THR A 69 15.39 13.52 -4.12
C THR A 69 15.37 14.92 -4.71
N LYS A 70 14.55 15.84 -4.19
CA LYS A 70 14.65 17.27 -4.54
C LYS A 70 15.69 18.02 -3.72
N ALA A 71 16.09 17.45 -2.58
CA ALA A 71 17.04 18.06 -1.66
C ALA A 71 18.50 17.69 -1.94
N ALA A 72 18.75 16.79 -2.90
CA ALA A 72 20.05 16.35 -3.37
C ALA A 72 20.27 16.83 -4.81
#